data_AF-A0A534V7D6-F1
#
_entry.id   AF-A0A534V7D6-F1
#
_cell.length_a   1.000
_cell.length_b   1.000
_cell.length_c   1.000
_cell.angle_alpha   90.00
_cell.angle_beta   90.00
_cell.angle_gamma   90.00
#
_symmetry.space_group_name_H-M   'P 1'
#
loop_
_entity.id
_entity.type
_entity.pdbx_description
1 polymer ?
#
loop_
_entity_poly.entity_id
_entity_poly.type
_entity_poly.pdbx_seq_one_letter_code
_entity_poly.pdbx_strand_id
1 'polypeptide(L)'
;MSLEKLYGAKWLKLVEGWSKQEPRLGRSLADLIQPMTSGEIPVAIGYIKDKFQYPGPIEYVRAAKYLASVGFIAINRQAPRPNAAKLFTDFFLGAEPQRIFGETGEYVFHPEVDHKFKKDIRDDQIIVMCLPRSEEMESWSRKFREMFR
;
A
#
# COMPACT_ATOMS: atom_id res chain seq x y z
N MET A 1 -14.99 2.58 2.77
CA MET A 1 -15.13 1.34 1.98
C MET A 1 -14.04 0.31 2.24
N SER A 2 -12.73 0.56 2.05
CA SER A 2 -11.72 -0.49 2.32
C SER A 2 -11.55 -0.81 3.81
N LEU A 3 -11.51 0.20 4.69
CA LEU A 3 -11.48 0.00 6.14
C LEU A 3 -12.78 -0.63 6.69
N GLU A 4 -13.90 -0.41 6.01
CA GLU A 4 -15.18 -1.04 6.35
C GLU A 4 -15.13 -2.55 6.12
N LYS A 5 -14.40 -3.02 5.09
CA LYS A 5 -14.15 -4.46 4.91
C LYS A 5 -13.36 -5.08 6.06
N LEU A 6 -12.52 -4.29 6.74
CA LEU A 6 -11.72 -4.75 7.88
C LEU A 6 -12.47 -4.68 9.21
N TYR A 7 -13.17 -3.57 9.45
CA TYR A 7 -13.70 -3.23 10.77
C TYR A 7 -15.24 -3.18 10.82
N GLY A 8 -15.91 -3.51 9.71
CA GLY A 8 -17.36 -3.44 9.58
C GLY A 8 -17.89 -2.04 9.90
N ALA A 9 -19.10 -1.96 10.45
CA ALA A 9 -19.76 -0.71 10.82
C ALA A 9 -18.97 0.19 11.80
N LYS A 10 -17.96 -0.35 12.49
CA LYS A 10 -17.15 0.39 13.47
C LYS A 10 -15.98 1.16 12.83
N TRP A 11 -15.74 1.02 11.53
CA TRP A 11 -14.56 1.58 10.87
C TRP A 11 -14.44 3.09 11.05
N LEU A 12 -15.55 3.84 10.97
CA LEU A 12 -15.50 5.30 11.06
C LEU A 12 -15.15 5.76 12.49
N LYS A 13 -15.73 5.12 13.50
CA LYS A 13 -15.43 5.37 14.91
C LYS A 13 -13.96 5.12 15.25
N LEU A 14 -13.34 4.12 14.60
CA LEU A 14 -11.91 3.85 14.72
C LEU A 14 -11.08 5.02 14.16
N VAL A 15 -11.41 5.50 12.96
CA VAL A 15 -10.72 6.63 12.31
C VAL A 15 -10.87 7.92 13.10
N GLU A 16 -12.07 8.20 13.64
CA GLU A 16 -12.30 9.31 14.58
C GLU A 16 -11.48 9.18 15.87
N GLY A 17 -11.24 7.95 16.33
CA GLY A 17 -10.34 7.68 17.46
C GLY A 17 -8.87 7.96 17.12
N TRP A 18 -8.44 7.71 15.88
CA TRP A 18 -7.10 8.04 15.41
C TRP A 18 -6.88 9.54 15.28
N SER A 19 -7.86 10.30 14.80
CA SER A 19 -7.69 11.74 14.67
C SER A 19 -7.53 12.44 16.01
N LYS A 20 -8.14 11.92 17.08
CA LYS A 20 -7.99 12.40 18.46
C LYS A 20 -6.61 12.14 19.07
N GLN A 21 -5.74 11.37 18.41
CA GLN A 21 -4.37 11.15 18.86
C GLN A 21 -3.39 12.20 18.30
N GLU A 22 -3.90 13.24 17.63
CA GLU A 22 -3.11 14.30 17.01
C GLU A 22 -1.93 13.75 16.17
N PRO A 23 -2.19 12.83 15.23
CA PRO A 23 -1.13 12.13 14.52
C PRO A 23 -0.35 13.08 13.61
N ARG A 24 0.96 12.83 13.47
CA ARG A 24 1.78 13.48 12.44
C ARG A 24 1.28 13.07 11.05
N LEU A 25 0.84 14.05 10.25
CA LEU A 25 0.43 13.85 8.87
C LEU A 25 1.60 14.06 7.90
N GLY A 26 1.89 13.04 7.09
CA GLY A 26 2.82 13.14 5.95
C GLY A 26 2.09 13.53 4.66
N ARG A 27 2.84 14.01 3.66
CA ARG A 27 2.30 14.20 2.29
C ARG A 27 2.22 12.87 1.54
N SER A 28 3.06 11.92 1.95
CA SER A 28 3.06 10.54 1.48
C SER A 28 3.34 9.58 2.63
N LEU A 29 3.10 8.28 2.42
CA LEU A 29 3.51 7.25 3.39
C LEU A 29 5.04 7.16 3.51
N ALA A 30 5.78 7.48 2.44
CA ALA A 30 7.24 7.46 2.44
C ALA A 30 7.85 8.52 3.36
N ASP A 31 7.14 9.64 3.59
CA ASP A 31 7.60 10.72 4.47
C ASP A 31 7.72 10.28 5.93
N LEU A 32 7.05 9.19 6.31
CA LEU A 32 7.07 8.64 7.67
C LEU A 32 8.21 7.64 7.88
N ILE A 33 8.89 7.21 6.83
CA ILE A 33 9.94 6.17 6.92
C ILE A 33 11.13 6.66 7.73
N GLN A 34 11.68 7.85 7.42
CA GLN A 34 12.82 8.36 8.17
C GLN A 34 12.47 8.66 9.64
N PRO A 35 11.34 9.32 9.97
CA PRO A 35 10.93 9.51 11.36
C PRO A 35 10.72 8.18 12.12
N MET A 36 10.25 7.13 11.44
CA MET A 36 10.15 5.79 12.05
C MET A 36 11.52 5.19 12.30
N THR A 37 12.45 5.24 11.33
CA THR A 37 13.78 4.63 11.47
C THR A 37 14.67 5.37 12.45
N SER A 38 14.48 6.68 12.62
CA SER A 38 15.17 7.48 13.66
C SER A 38 14.57 7.34 15.06
N GLY A 39 13.36 6.75 15.17
CA GLY A 39 12.63 6.65 16.43
C GLY A 39 11.91 7.93 16.86
N GLU A 40 11.83 8.95 15.98
CA GLU A 40 11.02 10.16 16.22
C GLU A 40 9.53 9.84 16.36
N ILE A 41 9.04 8.83 15.64
CA ILE A 41 7.67 8.31 15.80
C ILE A 41 7.71 6.81 16.09
N PRO A 42 6.94 6.33 17.08
CA PRO A 42 6.98 4.92 17.49
C PRO A 42 6.18 4.00 16.58
N VAL A 43 5.20 4.53 15.84
CA VAL A 43 4.31 3.77 14.96
C VAL A 43 3.78 4.66 13.85
N ALA A 44 3.64 4.09 12.66
CA ALA A 44 2.94 4.72 11.54
C ALA A 44 2.09 3.71 10.77
N ILE A 45 1.13 4.22 10.01
CA ILE A 45 0.48 3.48 8.94
C ILE A 45 1.40 3.58 7.72
N GLY A 46 1.79 2.44 7.16
CA GLY A 46 2.75 2.38 6.04
C GLY A 46 2.65 1.06 5.28
N TYR A 47 3.62 0.79 4.41
CA TYR A 47 3.69 -0.47 3.69
C TYR A 47 4.64 -1.46 4.38
N ILE A 48 4.29 -2.75 4.33
CA ILE A 48 5.13 -3.81 4.91
C ILE A 48 6.48 -3.90 4.18
N LYS A 49 6.51 -3.58 2.88
CA LYS A 49 7.74 -3.55 2.08
C LYS A 49 8.82 -2.63 2.66
N ASP A 50 8.42 -1.59 3.39
CA ASP A 50 9.35 -0.58 3.92
C ASP A 50 10.37 -1.24 4.87
N LYS A 51 9.97 -2.28 5.62
CA LYS A 51 10.84 -3.13 6.45
C LYS A 51 12.00 -3.74 5.67
N PHE A 52 11.79 -4.08 4.40
CA PHE A 52 12.75 -4.77 3.55
C PHE A 52 13.52 -3.82 2.63
N GLN A 53 12.99 -2.61 2.40
CA GLN A 53 13.58 -1.60 1.51
C GLN A 53 14.50 -0.63 2.26
N TYR A 54 14.25 -0.40 3.55
CA TYR A 54 14.98 0.59 4.34
C TYR A 54 15.72 -0.05 5.52
N PRO A 55 16.97 0.34 5.78
CA PRO A 55 17.69 -0.10 6.96
C PRO A 55 17.12 0.60 8.21
N GLY A 56 17.17 -0.08 9.36
CA GLY A 56 16.80 0.49 10.64
C GLY A 56 15.94 -0.44 11.50
N PRO A 57 15.68 -0.06 12.76
CA PRO A 57 14.96 -0.88 13.73
C PRO A 57 13.44 -0.85 13.52
N ILE A 58 12.97 -0.78 12.27
CA ILE A 58 11.54 -0.79 11.96
C ILE A 58 11.05 -2.23 11.86
N GLU A 59 9.80 -2.48 12.24
CA GLU A 59 9.11 -3.76 12.16
C GLU A 59 7.63 -3.51 11.92
N TYR A 60 6.91 -4.48 11.35
CA TYR A 60 5.47 -4.33 11.11
C TYR A 60 4.67 -5.17 12.11
N VAL A 61 3.50 -4.66 12.48
CA VAL A 61 2.57 -5.36 13.38
C VAL A 61 1.84 -6.44 12.60
N ARG A 62 1.87 -7.67 13.10
CA ARG A 62 1.15 -8.78 12.47
C ARG A 62 -0.35 -8.58 12.68
N ALA A 63 -1.10 -8.53 11.59
CA ALA A 63 -2.54 -8.32 11.60
C ALA A 63 -3.30 -9.56 11.08
N ALA A 64 -4.55 -9.70 11.49
CA ALA A 64 -5.42 -10.76 10.99
C ALA A 64 -5.68 -10.61 9.48
N LYS A 65 -5.81 -9.36 9.01
CA LYS A 65 -6.04 -8.99 7.62
C LYS A 65 -5.17 -7.76 7.26
N TYR A 66 -4.78 -7.68 5.99
CA TYR A 66 -3.98 -6.58 5.43
C TYR A 66 -4.68 -5.96 4.24
N LEU A 67 -4.52 -4.65 4.04
CA LEU A 67 -4.96 -3.99 2.83
C LEU A 67 -3.85 -4.05 1.78
N ALA A 68 -4.19 -4.45 0.56
CA ALA A 68 -3.30 -4.39 -0.59
C ALA A 68 -3.72 -3.27 -1.55
N SER A 69 -2.77 -2.39 -1.86
CA SER A 69 -2.86 -1.48 -3.00
C SER A 69 -2.37 -2.21 -4.25
N VAL A 70 -3.06 -2.05 -5.36
CA VAL A 70 -2.71 -2.71 -6.63
C VAL A 70 -1.99 -1.72 -7.52
N GLY A 71 -0.81 -2.11 -8.01
CA GLY A 71 -0.10 -1.40 -9.06
C GLY A 71 -0.71 -1.71 -10.43
N PHE A 72 -0.80 -0.71 -11.30
CA PHE A 72 -1.29 -0.86 -12.66
C PHE A 72 -0.21 -0.47 -13.67
N ILE A 73 -0.07 -1.26 -14.73
CA ILE A 73 0.65 -0.88 -15.94
C ILE A 73 -0.37 -0.65 -17.05
N ALA A 74 -0.21 0.43 -17.82
CA ALA A 74 -1.12 0.79 -18.89
C ALA A 74 -0.35 1.38 -20.07
N ILE A 75 -0.86 1.13 -21.28
CA ILE A 75 -0.32 1.71 -22.51
C ILE A 75 -1.13 2.95 -22.85
N ASN A 76 -0.46 4.09 -23.00
CA ASN A 76 -1.12 5.30 -23.47
C ASN A 76 -1.64 5.10 -24.90
N ARG A 77 -2.89 5.51 -25.16
CA ARG A 77 -3.53 5.39 -26.49
C ARG A 77 -2.74 6.10 -27.61
N GLN A 78 -1.98 7.13 -27.27
CA GLN A 78 -1.16 7.93 -28.20
C GLN A 78 0.33 7.58 -28.08
N ALA A 79 0.68 6.41 -27.54
CA ALA A 79 2.07 6.01 -27.42
C ALA A 79 2.77 6.07 -28.80
N PRO A 80 3.90 6.79 -28.94
CA PRO A 80 4.58 6.94 -30.23
C PRO A 80 5.15 5.62 -30.76
N ARG A 81 5.31 4.63 -29.87
CA ARG A 81 5.81 3.28 -30.15
C ARG A 81 4.92 2.22 -29.48
N PRO A 82 3.69 1.99 -29.97
CA PRO A 82 2.72 1.13 -29.29
C PRO A 82 3.17 -0.34 -29.22
N ASN A 83 3.88 -0.84 -30.23
CA ASN A 83 4.41 -2.20 -30.22
C ASN A 83 5.52 -2.39 -29.17
N ALA A 84 6.40 -1.41 -28.99
CA ALA A 84 7.41 -1.45 -27.93
C ALA A 84 6.76 -1.38 -26.53
N ALA A 85 5.71 -0.58 -26.36
CA ALA A 85 4.96 -0.51 -25.10
C ALA A 85 4.26 -1.84 -24.76
N LYS A 86 3.74 -2.56 -25.77
CA LYS A 86 3.19 -3.92 -25.59
C LYS A 86 4.26 -4.90 -25.14
N LEU A 87 5.39 -4.96 -25.85
CA LEU A 87 6.51 -5.82 -25.48
C LEU A 87 7.01 -5.54 -24.06
N PHE A 88 7.11 -4.27 -23.67
CA PHE A 88 7.48 -3.91 -22.30
C PHE A 88 6.43 -4.35 -21.28
N THR A 89 5.14 -4.25 -21.61
CA THR A 89 4.07 -4.72 -20.72
C THR A 89 4.13 -6.23 -20.52
N ASP A 90 4.33 -7.00 -21.60
CA ASP A 90 4.49 -8.46 -21.53
C ASP A 90 5.70 -8.84 -20.68
N PHE A 91 6.83 -8.14 -20.86
CA PHE A 91 8.02 -8.30 -20.03
C PHE A 91 7.72 -7.99 -18.55
N PHE A 92 7.12 -6.82 -18.26
CA PHE A 92 6.82 -6.33 -16.90
C PHE A 92 5.94 -7.31 -16.10
N LEU A 93 5.04 -8.03 -16.78
CA LEU A 93 4.17 -9.03 -16.18
C LEU A 93 4.83 -10.42 -16.04
N GLY A 94 5.98 -10.63 -16.66
CA GLY A 94 6.74 -11.88 -16.63
C GLY A 94 7.45 -12.15 -15.30
N ALA A 95 7.99 -13.36 -15.17
CA ALA A 95 8.66 -13.82 -13.95
C ALA A 95 9.90 -13.00 -13.57
N GLU A 96 10.62 -12.45 -14.55
CA GLU A 96 11.88 -11.74 -14.30
C GLU A 96 11.66 -10.42 -13.54
N PRO A 97 10.83 -9.46 -14.00
CA PRO A 97 10.53 -8.26 -13.21
C PRO A 97 9.87 -8.58 -11.88
N GLN A 98 8.99 -9.58 -11.86
CA GLN A 98 8.33 -10.01 -10.62
C GLN A 98 9.35 -10.50 -9.59
N ARG A 99 10.43 -11.19 -10.01
CA ARG A 99 11.50 -11.59 -9.09
C ARG A 99 12.20 -10.39 -8.46
N ILE A 100 12.48 -9.35 -9.24
CA ILE A 100 13.04 -8.08 -8.75
C ILE A 100 12.10 -7.44 -7.72
N PHE A 101 10.79 -7.43 -7.98
CA PHE A 101 9.79 -6.91 -7.04
C PHE A 101 9.75 -7.72 -5.74
N GLY A 102 9.74 -9.05 -5.82
CA GLY A 102 9.79 -9.92 -4.65
C GLY A 102 11.04 -9.71 -3.80
N GLU A 103 12.20 -9.56 -4.42
CA GLU A 103 13.48 -9.27 -3.75
C GLU A 103 13.50 -7.90 -3.07
N THR A 104 12.81 -6.91 -3.63
CA THR A 104 12.65 -5.58 -3.03
C THR A 104 11.52 -5.52 -2.00
N GLY A 105 10.87 -6.64 -1.70
CA GLY A 105 9.84 -6.74 -0.65
C GLY A 105 8.44 -6.34 -1.09
N GLU A 106 8.17 -6.23 -2.39
CA GLU A 106 6.81 -6.07 -2.92
C GLU A 106 6.04 -7.40 -2.88
N TYR A 107 4.71 -7.30 -2.87
CA TYR A 107 3.87 -8.46 -3.18
C TYR A 107 3.98 -8.76 -4.68
N VAL A 108 4.12 -10.04 -5.03
CA VAL A 108 4.21 -10.50 -6.43
C VAL A 108 3.00 -11.35 -6.77
N PHE A 109 2.53 -11.26 -8.01
CA PHE A 109 1.38 -12.04 -8.48
C PHE A 109 1.78 -13.22 -9.36
N HIS A 110 3.05 -13.29 -9.80
CA HIS A 110 3.49 -14.38 -10.66
C HIS A 110 3.64 -15.68 -9.85
N PRO A 111 3.00 -16.79 -10.27
CA PRO A 111 2.89 -18.00 -9.44
C PRO A 111 4.22 -18.69 -9.13
N GLU A 112 5.22 -18.48 -9.98
CA GLU A 112 6.56 -19.07 -9.83
C GLU A 112 7.54 -18.19 -9.02
N VAL A 113 7.10 -17.01 -8.57
CA VAL A 113 7.97 -16.04 -7.88
C VAL A 113 7.56 -15.91 -6.43
N ASP A 114 8.54 -15.83 -5.53
CA ASP A 114 8.33 -15.64 -4.09
C ASP A 114 8.50 -14.16 -3.69
N HIS A 115 7.96 -13.78 -2.54
CA HIS A 115 8.11 -12.45 -1.95
C HIS A 115 8.51 -12.55 -0.47
N LYS A 116 9.22 -11.53 0.02
CA LYS A 116 9.91 -11.57 1.34
C LYS A 116 9.03 -11.87 2.56
N PHE A 117 7.73 -11.62 2.48
CA PHE A 117 6.80 -11.78 3.60
C PHE A 117 5.84 -12.97 3.46
N LYS A 118 6.03 -13.86 2.48
CA LYS A 118 5.17 -15.04 2.26
C LYS A 118 5.07 -15.99 3.47
N LYS A 119 6.12 -16.03 4.30
CA LYS A 119 6.12 -16.82 5.55
C LYS A 119 5.22 -16.21 6.63
N ASP A 120 5.05 -14.90 6.61
CA ASP A 120 4.37 -14.15 7.66
C ASP A 120 2.93 -13.79 7.30
N ILE A 121 2.61 -13.74 6.00
CA ILE A 121 1.30 -13.33 5.48
C ILE A 121 0.85 -14.35 4.44
N ARG A 122 -0.36 -14.87 4.65
CA ARG A 122 -1.04 -15.74 3.71
C ARG A 122 -1.97 -14.94 2.79
N ASP A 123 -2.19 -15.44 1.59
CA ASP A 123 -3.04 -14.80 0.58
C ASP A 123 -4.48 -14.56 1.09
N ASP A 124 -5.01 -15.48 1.92
CA ASP A 124 -6.34 -15.35 2.51
C ASP A 124 -6.47 -14.18 3.51
N GLN A 125 -5.34 -13.60 3.94
CA GLN A 125 -5.29 -12.43 4.81
C GLN A 125 -5.32 -11.11 4.03
N ILE A 126 -5.16 -11.15 2.71
CA ILE A 126 -5.06 -9.94 1.89
C ILE A 126 -6.44 -9.49 1.42
N ILE A 127 -6.73 -8.21 1.61
CA ILE A 127 -7.94 -7.55 1.11
C ILE A 127 -7.51 -6.46 0.13
N VAL A 128 -7.83 -6.66 -1.15
CA VAL A 128 -7.57 -5.65 -2.18
C VAL A 128 -8.42 -4.41 -1.92
N MET A 129 -7.76 -3.26 -1.86
CA MET A 129 -8.40 -1.96 -1.70
C MET A 129 -9.24 -1.62 -2.94
N CYS A 130 -10.43 -1.08 -2.72
CA CYS A 130 -11.21 -0.50 -3.81
C CYS A 130 -10.75 0.93 -4.06
N LEU A 131 -10.48 1.27 -5.32
CA LEU A 131 -10.29 2.65 -5.73
C LEU A 131 -11.64 3.38 -5.61
N PRO A 132 -11.72 4.50 -4.88
CA PRO A 132 -12.96 5.27 -4.78
C PRO A 132 -13.30 5.90 -6.14
N ARG A 133 -14.59 6.09 -6.41
CA ARG A 133 -15.03 6.95 -7.51
C ARG A 133 -14.68 8.41 -7.21
N SER A 134 -14.59 9.25 -8.24
CA SER A 134 -14.20 10.67 -8.08
C SER A 134 -15.04 11.41 -7.04
N GLU A 135 -16.37 11.22 -7.04
CA GLU A 135 -17.29 11.83 -6.07
C GLU A 135 -17.04 11.35 -4.64
N GLU A 136 -16.82 10.04 -4.45
CA GLU A 136 -16.50 9.45 -3.15
C GLU A 136 -15.16 9.97 -2.65
N MET A 137 -14.17 10.06 -3.53
CA MET A 137 -12.84 10.57 -3.21
C MET A 137 -12.91 12.02 -2.75
N GLU A 138 -13.66 12.88 -3.45
CA GLU A 138 -13.83 14.28 -3.07
C GLU A 138 -14.52 14.42 -1.70
N SER A 139 -15.64 13.72 -1.52
CA SER A 139 -16.42 13.74 -0.29
C SER A 139 -15.60 13.28 0.92
N TRP A 140 -14.91 12.13 0.81
CA TRP A 140 -14.07 11.62 1.88
C TRP A 140 -12.83 12.49 2.11
N SER A 141 -12.23 13.04 1.06
CA SER A 141 -11.08 13.95 1.19
C SER A 141 -11.42 15.23 1.94
N ARG A 142 -12.64 15.75 1.80
CA ARG A 142 -13.11 16.91 2.58
C ARG A 142 -13.31 16.52 4.04
N LYS A 143 -14.06 15.43 4.29
CA LYS A 143 -14.32 14.94 5.65
C LYS A 143 -13.04 14.61 6.43
N PHE A 144 -12.09 13.92 5.81
CA PHE A 144 -10.82 13.59 6.49
C PHE A 144 -9.94 14.80 6.71
N ARG A 145 -9.94 15.79 5.81
CA ARG A 145 -9.24 17.06 6.05
C ARG A 145 -9.79 17.81 7.26
N GLU A 146 -11.11 17.80 7.45
CA GLU A 146 -11.73 18.41 8.63
C GLU A 146 -11.48 17.58 9.90
N MET A 147 -11.54 16.25 9.79
CA MET A 147 -11.40 15.34 10.92
C MET A 147 -9.98 15.29 11.51
N PHE A 148 -8.94 15.41 10.67
CA PHE A 148 -7.53 15.35 11.06
C PHE A 148 -6.85 16.73 11.07
N ARG A 149 -7.64 17.81 11.06
CA ARG A 149 -7.13 19.17 11.25
C ARG A 149 -6.73 19.40 12.70
#